data_AF-A0A1B7NP80-F1
#
_entry.id   AF-A0A1B7NP80-F1
#
_cell.length_a   1.000
_cell.length_b   1.000
_cell.length_c   1.000
_cell.angle_alpha   90.00
_cell.angle_beta   90.00
_cell.angle_gamma   90.00
#
_symmetry.space_group_name_H-M   'P 1'
#
loop_
_entity.id
_entity.type
_entity.pdbx_description
1 polymer ?
#
loop_
_entity_poly.entity_id
_entity_poly.type
_entity_poly.pdbx_seq_one_letter_code
_entity_poly.pdbx_strand_id
1 'polypeptide(L)'
;MDRPESSSAQAKRGIQENLAGVPADYELPWVEKYRPVFLDDIVGNTETIERLKIIARDGNMPHVIISGMPGIGKTTSILCLARQMLGDAYKEAVLELNASDERGIDVVRNRIKGFAQKKVTLPQGRHKLVILDEADRFVVNQPDTTPSSNSGHS
;
A
#
# COMPACT_ATOMS: atom_id res chain seq x y z
N MET A 1 27.25 3.67 21.17
CA MET A 1 25.92 3.78 21.80
C MET A 1 25.24 4.95 21.11
N ASP A 2 24.73 4.72 19.91
CA ASP A 2 24.15 5.76 19.06
C ASP A 2 22.64 5.82 19.26
N ARG A 3 22.14 7.01 19.60
CA ARG A 3 20.73 7.28 19.88
C ARG A 3 19.91 7.32 18.57
N PRO A 4 18.62 6.91 18.58
CA PRO A 4 17.76 6.92 17.40
C PRO A 4 17.07 8.29 17.20
N GLU A 5 17.84 9.37 17.01
CA GLU A 5 17.25 10.71 16.76
C GLU A 5 16.82 10.94 15.29
N SER A 6 17.23 10.07 14.36
CA SER A 6 16.99 10.26 12.91
C SER A 6 15.56 9.91 12.46
N SER A 7 14.88 8.97 13.12
CA SER A 7 13.62 8.41 12.63
C SER A 7 12.44 9.38 12.75
N SER A 8 12.37 10.13 13.86
CA SER A 8 11.29 11.09 14.10
C SER A 8 11.32 12.31 13.17
N ALA A 9 12.50 12.75 12.74
CA ALA A 9 12.68 13.88 11.82
C ALA A 9 12.22 13.53 10.40
N GLN A 10 12.47 12.29 9.96
CA GLN A 10 12.02 11.78 8.66
C GLN A 10 10.49 11.63 8.61
N ALA A 11 9.84 11.20 9.70
CA ALA A 11 8.37 11.17 9.80
C ALA A 11 7.73 12.55 9.71
N LYS A 12 8.27 13.55 10.43
CA LYS A 12 7.75 14.93 10.37
C LYS A 12 7.83 15.52 8.96
N ARG A 13 8.91 15.23 8.22
CA ARG A 13 9.10 15.67 6.84
C ARG A 13 8.15 14.97 5.86
N GLY A 14 7.91 13.67 6.02
CA GLY A 14 6.98 12.90 5.19
C GLY A 14 5.49 13.30 5.34
N ILE A 15 5.09 13.76 6.54
CA ILE A 15 3.75 14.31 6.78
C ILE A 15 3.59 15.67 6.09
N GLN A 16 4.62 16.52 6.16
CA GLN A 16 4.57 17.88 5.62
C GLN A 16 4.51 17.93 4.08
N GLU A 17 5.13 16.96 3.40
CA GLU A 17 5.11 16.86 1.94
C GLU A 17 3.77 16.35 1.37
N ASN A 18 2.97 15.59 2.13
CA ASN A 18 1.63 15.13 1.70
C ASN A 18 0.55 16.23 1.75
N LEU A 19 0.83 17.35 2.40
CA LEU A 19 -0.10 18.48 2.58
C LEU A 19 0.03 19.57 1.49
N ALA A 20 0.90 19.37 0.49
CA ALA A 20 1.26 20.40 -0.50
C ALA A 20 0.11 20.89 -1.42
N GLY A 21 -1.12 20.36 -1.28
CA GLY A 21 -2.32 20.80 -2.00
C GLY A 21 -3.55 21.03 -1.12
N VAL A 22 -3.38 21.01 0.21
CA VAL A 22 -4.47 21.17 1.17
C VAL A 22 -4.56 22.66 1.55
N PRO A 23 -5.74 23.33 1.43
CA PRO A 23 -5.86 24.73 1.80
C PRO A 23 -5.50 24.91 3.28
N ALA A 24 -4.90 26.06 3.61
CA ALA A 24 -4.24 26.30 4.90
C ALA A 24 -5.17 26.18 6.13
N ASP A 25 -6.48 26.12 5.92
CA ASP A 25 -7.55 25.98 6.90
C ASP A 25 -8.19 24.58 6.96
N TYR A 26 -7.77 23.64 6.11
CA TYR A 26 -8.35 22.31 6.09
C TYR A 26 -7.65 21.39 7.10
N GLU A 27 -8.35 21.14 8.21
CA GLU A 27 -7.88 20.20 9.22
C GLU A 27 -8.15 18.76 8.77
N LEU A 28 -7.09 17.95 8.68
CA LEU A 28 -7.22 16.54 8.36
C LEU A 28 -8.07 15.81 9.42
N PRO A 29 -8.97 14.90 8.99
CA PRO A 29 -9.66 14.00 9.91
C PRO A 29 -8.66 13.30 10.83
N TRP A 30 -9.01 13.14 12.10
CA TRP A 30 -8.09 12.59 13.11
C TRP A 30 -7.58 11.19 12.76
N VAL A 31 -8.39 10.40 12.07
CA VAL A 31 -8.01 9.07 11.58
C VAL A 31 -6.80 9.12 10.63
N GLU A 32 -6.69 10.16 9.81
CA GLU A 32 -5.53 10.36 8.93
C GLU A 32 -4.40 11.11 9.64
N LYS A 33 -4.74 12.11 10.45
CA LYS A 33 -3.78 12.92 11.22
C LYS A 33 -2.93 12.06 12.17
N TYR A 34 -3.54 11.04 12.79
CA TYR A 34 -2.88 10.13 13.71
C TYR A 34 -2.65 8.74 13.11
N ARG A 35 -2.74 8.58 11.79
CA ARG A 35 -2.42 7.31 11.13
C ARG A 35 -0.95 6.94 11.43
N PRO A 36 -0.68 5.75 12.00
CA PRO A 36 0.67 5.28 12.27
C PRO A 36 1.58 5.38 11.04
N VAL A 37 2.82 5.83 11.26
CA VAL A 37 3.85 5.95 10.22
C VAL A 37 4.91 4.86 10.37
N PHE A 38 5.15 4.41 11.60
CA PHE A 38 6.09 3.33 11.92
C PHE A 38 5.38 2.07 12.40
N LEU A 39 6.00 0.90 12.18
CA LEU A 39 5.49 -0.37 12.71
C LEU A 39 5.43 -0.39 14.25
N ASP A 40 6.24 0.43 14.93
CA ASP A 40 6.23 0.57 16.39
C ASP A 40 5.02 1.37 16.91
N ASP A 41 4.40 2.20 16.08
CA ASP A 41 3.24 3.03 16.45
C ASP A 41 1.92 2.24 16.35
N ILE A 42 1.93 1.05 15.74
CA ILE A 42 0.74 0.24 15.53
C ILE A 42 0.39 -0.52 16.81
N VAL A 43 -0.83 -0.31 17.29
CA VAL A 43 -1.38 -0.98 18.47
C VAL A 43 -2.23 -2.17 18.04
N GLY A 44 -2.04 -3.30 18.70
CA GLY A 44 -2.75 -4.56 18.40
C GLY A 44 -2.05 -5.43 17.36
N ASN A 45 -2.60 -6.62 17.10
CA ASN A 45 -2.05 -7.62 16.17
C ASN A 45 -0.54 -7.90 16.36
N THR A 46 -0.08 -7.90 17.62
CA THR A 46 1.35 -7.88 17.99
C THR A 46 2.18 -8.92 17.27
N GLU A 47 1.69 -10.16 17.18
CA GLU A 47 2.37 -11.26 16.50
C GLU A 47 2.58 -10.99 14.99
N THR A 48 1.58 -10.41 14.32
CA THR A 48 1.70 -10.01 12.91
C THR A 48 2.70 -8.88 12.77
N ILE A 49 2.65 -7.87 13.64
CA ILE A 49 3.56 -6.73 13.61
C ILE A 49 5.01 -7.17 13.84
N GLU A 50 5.26 -8.11 14.77
CA GLU A 50 6.58 -8.69 14.99
C GLU A 50 7.13 -9.42 13.75
N ARG A 51 6.28 -10.19 13.06
CA ARG A 51 6.65 -10.82 11.79
C ARG A 51 6.99 -9.79 10.71
N LEU A 52 6.20 -8.73 10.59
CA LEU A 52 6.49 -7.65 9.63
C LEU A 52 7.82 -6.94 9.98
N LYS A 53 8.14 -6.75 11.27
CA LYS A 53 9.43 -6.19 11.70
C LYS A 53 10.62 -7.09 11.35
N ILE A 54 10.45 -8.41 11.38
CA ILE A 54 11.49 -9.36 10.92
C ILE A 54 11.69 -9.20 9.40
N ILE A 55 10.59 -9.22 8.63
CA ILE A 55 10.64 -9.03 7.17
C ILE A 55 11.29 -7.69 6.80
N ALA A 56 10.97 -6.62 7.54
CA ALA A 56 11.53 -5.29 7.32
C ALA A 56 13.06 -5.25 7.49
N ARG A 57 13.61 -6.07 8.39
CA ARG A 57 15.05 -6.18 8.63
C ARG A 57 15.72 -7.04 7.55
N ASP A 58 15.16 -8.21 7.28
CA ASP A 58 15.75 -9.20 6.37
C ASP A 58 15.68 -8.76 4.90
N GLY A 59 14.71 -7.93 4.53
CA GLY A 59 14.57 -7.34 3.19
C GLY A 59 13.91 -8.25 2.15
N ASN A 60 14.01 -9.57 2.33
CA ASN A 60 13.37 -10.57 1.47
C ASN A 60 11.87 -10.72 1.80
N MET A 61 11.06 -9.80 1.31
CA MET A 61 9.62 -9.82 1.55
C MET A 61 8.90 -10.79 0.59
N PRO A 62 8.20 -11.82 1.12
CA PRO A 62 7.34 -12.66 0.30
C PRO A 62 6.10 -11.89 -0.18
N HIS A 63 5.33 -12.48 -1.10
CA HIS A 63 3.98 -11.99 -1.39
C HIS A 63 3.08 -12.25 -0.18
N VAL A 64 2.47 -11.19 0.36
CA VAL A 64 1.65 -11.23 1.58
C VAL A 64 0.21 -10.87 1.24
N ILE A 65 -0.73 -11.63 1.80
CA ILE A 65 -2.15 -11.27 1.86
C ILE A 65 -2.48 -10.99 3.32
N ILE A 66 -2.97 -9.80 3.63
CA ILE A 66 -3.46 -9.45 4.96
C ILE A 66 -4.97 -9.33 4.93
N SER A 67 -5.66 -10.15 5.72
CA SER A 67 -7.10 -10.18 5.85
C SER A 67 -7.54 -9.98 7.31
N GLY A 68 -8.79 -9.55 7.51
CA GLY A 68 -9.36 -9.31 8.83
C GLY A 68 -10.40 -8.18 8.83
N MET A 69 -11.01 -7.93 9.99
CA MET A 69 -12.07 -6.92 10.16
C MET A 69 -11.64 -5.52 9.70
N PRO A 70 -12.59 -4.65 9.28
CA PRO A 70 -12.28 -3.24 9.00
C PRO A 70 -11.74 -2.53 10.24
N GLY A 71 -10.86 -1.54 10.04
CA GLY A 71 -10.35 -0.70 11.13
C GLY A 71 -9.21 -1.28 11.98
N ILE A 72 -8.73 -2.50 11.73
CA ILE A 72 -7.64 -3.13 12.52
C ILE A 72 -6.22 -2.75 12.07
N GLY A 73 -6.08 -1.76 11.19
CA GLY A 73 -4.77 -1.28 10.73
C GLY A 73 -4.09 -2.13 9.65
N LYS A 74 -4.82 -2.91 8.84
CA LYS A 74 -4.24 -3.73 7.75
C LYS A 74 -3.45 -2.89 6.73
N THR A 75 -4.13 -1.92 6.10
CA THR A 75 -3.53 -0.98 5.14
C THR A 75 -2.38 -0.22 5.79
N THR A 76 -2.61 0.32 7.00
CA THR A 76 -1.59 1.02 7.77
C THR A 76 -0.34 0.18 8.00
N SER A 77 -0.49 -1.11 8.35
CA SER A 77 0.63 -2.01 8.62
C SER A 77 1.52 -2.21 7.40
N ILE A 78 0.93 -2.42 6.23
CA ILE A 78 1.70 -2.59 4.99
C ILE A 78 2.38 -1.29 4.56
N LEU A 79 1.72 -0.13 4.73
CA LEU A 79 2.33 1.16 4.43
C LEU A 79 3.52 1.45 5.37
N CYS A 80 3.40 1.13 6.66
CA CYS A 80 4.50 1.26 7.62
C CYS A 80 5.67 0.32 7.26
N LEU A 81 5.36 -0.94 6.92
CA LEU A 81 6.36 -1.91 6.47
C LEU A 81 7.11 -1.40 5.23
N ALA A 82 6.39 -0.95 4.21
CA ALA A 82 6.97 -0.46 2.97
C ALA A 82 7.88 0.76 3.22
N ARG A 83 7.48 1.69 4.11
CA ARG A 83 8.32 2.83 4.52
C ARG A 83 9.59 2.36 5.22
N GLN A 84 9.48 1.45 6.18
CA GLN A 84 10.62 0.91 6.90
C GLN A 84 11.57 0.12 5.99
N MET A 85 11.03 -0.53 4.95
CA MET A 85 11.82 -1.31 4.00
C MET A 85 12.54 -0.47 2.95
N LEU A 86 11.91 0.59 2.45
CA LEU A 86 12.41 1.31 1.29
C LEU A 86 12.97 2.69 1.64
N GLY A 87 12.66 3.22 2.82
CA GLY A 87 13.14 4.51 3.29
C GLY A 87 12.87 5.60 2.24
N ASP A 88 13.93 6.29 1.82
CA ASP A 88 13.86 7.37 0.84
C ASP A 88 13.37 6.89 -0.54
N ALA A 89 13.59 5.61 -0.89
CA ALA A 89 13.13 5.04 -2.16
C ALA A 89 11.62 4.71 -2.16
N TYR A 90 10.91 4.87 -1.04
CA TYR A 90 9.48 4.56 -0.92
C TYR A 90 8.65 5.16 -2.05
N LYS A 91 8.85 6.44 -2.37
CA LYS A 91 8.06 7.15 -3.38
C LYS A 91 8.23 6.58 -4.79
N GLU A 92 9.40 6.01 -5.08
CA GLU A 92 9.72 5.49 -6.41
C GLU A 92 9.50 3.99 -6.54
N ALA A 93 9.55 3.27 -5.41
CA ALA A 93 9.57 1.82 -5.33
C ALA A 93 8.31 1.22 -4.67
N VAL A 94 7.30 2.04 -4.34
CA VAL A 94 5.98 1.58 -3.91
C VAL A 94 4.93 2.06 -4.90
N LEU A 95 4.08 1.13 -5.33
CA LEU A 95 2.85 1.43 -6.06
C LEU A 95 1.66 1.00 -5.21
N GLU A 96 0.89 1.95 -4.71
CA GLU A 96 -0.38 1.71 -4.01
C GLU A 96 -1.53 1.87 -5.01
N LEU A 97 -2.37 0.85 -5.10
CA LEU A 97 -3.59 0.85 -5.91
C LEU A 97 -4.74 0.47 -4.98
N ASN A 98 -5.76 1.32 -4.88
CA ASN A 98 -7.00 1.01 -4.19
C ASN A 98 -8.06 0.61 -5.21
N ALA A 99 -8.58 -0.62 -5.08
CA ALA A 99 -9.56 -1.16 -6.01
C ALA A 99 -10.90 -0.39 -6.03
N SER A 100 -11.29 0.29 -4.95
CA SER A 100 -12.51 1.12 -4.91
C SER A 100 -12.41 2.37 -5.78
N ASP A 101 -11.21 2.92 -5.91
CA ASP A 101 -10.97 4.23 -6.52
C ASP A 101 -10.47 4.10 -7.96
N GLU A 102 -9.74 3.02 -8.26
CA GLU A 102 -9.17 2.80 -9.58
C GLU A 102 -10.17 2.20 -10.57
N ARG A 103 -10.42 2.97 -11.64
CA ARG A 103 -11.39 2.67 -12.71
C ARG A 103 -10.94 1.50 -13.60
N GLY A 104 -11.15 0.28 -13.11
CA GLY A 104 -11.18 -0.94 -13.93
C GLY A 104 -9.88 -1.76 -13.95
N ILE A 105 -10.07 -3.06 -14.14
CA ILE A 105 -8.99 -4.08 -14.07
C ILE A 105 -7.89 -3.88 -15.12
N ASP A 106 -8.21 -3.32 -16.28
CA ASP A 106 -7.22 -3.12 -17.35
C ASP A 106 -6.29 -1.94 -17.06
N VAL A 107 -6.79 -0.89 -16.41
CA VAL A 107 -5.97 0.25 -15.96
C VAL A 107 -4.98 -0.23 -14.90
N VAL A 108 -5.46 -1.01 -13.93
CA VAL A 108 -4.65 -1.61 -12.87
C VAL A 108 -3.55 -2.49 -13.46
N ARG A 109 -3.89 -3.40 -14.39
CA ARG A 109 -2.91 -4.26 -15.08
C ARG A 109 -1.84 -3.44 -15.79
N ASN A 110 -2.22 -2.38 -16.49
CA ASN A 110 -1.28 -1.53 -17.22
C ASN A 110 -0.37 -0.73 -16.28
N ARG A 111 -0.91 -0.19 -15.18
CA ARG A 111 -0.12 0.46 -14.12
C ARG A 111 0.89 -0.49 -13.49
N ILE A 112 0.45 -1.69 -13.10
CA ILE A 112 1.33 -2.71 -12.52
C ILE A 112 2.44 -3.10 -13.49
N LYS A 113 2.12 -3.33 -14.77
CA LYS A 113 3.12 -3.66 -15.81
C LYS A 113 4.15 -2.54 -15.98
N GLY A 114 3.70 -1.30 -16.14
CA GLY A 114 4.59 -0.15 -16.29
C GLY A 114 5.51 0.03 -15.08
N PHE A 115 4.95 -0.11 -13.87
CA PHE A 115 5.72 -0.03 -12.65
C PHE A 115 6.71 -1.18 -12.49
N ALA A 116 6.34 -2.42 -12.85
CA ALA A 116 7.22 -3.58 -12.82
C ALA A 116 8.41 -3.42 -13.79
N GLN A 117 8.21 -2.76 -14.94
CA GLN A 117 9.27 -2.48 -15.93
C GLN A 117 10.16 -1.28 -15.56
N LYS A 118 9.68 -0.33 -14.76
CA LYS A 118 10.47 0.83 -14.30
C LYS A 118 11.72 0.36 -13.54
N LYS A 119 12.92 0.79 -13.97
CA LYS A 119 14.15 0.56 -13.21
C LYS A 119 14.20 1.54 -12.03
N VAL A 120 14.41 1.00 -10.83
CA VAL A 120 14.59 1.77 -9.60
C VAL A 120 15.80 1.20 -8.89
N THR A 121 16.71 2.07 -8.46
CA THR A 121 17.90 1.66 -7.70
C THR A 121 17.50 1.43 -6.25
N LEU A 122 17.60 0.18 -5.80
CA LEU A 122 17.27 -0.21 -4.44
C LEU A 122 18.49 -0.81 -3.74
N PRO A 123 18.59 -0.70 -2.40
CA PRO A 123 19.59 -1.42 -1.62
C PRO A 123 19.54 -2.93 -1.88
N GLN A 124 20.67 -3.61 -1.68
CA GLN A 124 20.76 -5.05 -1.90
C GLN A 124 19.71 -5.81 -1.08
N GLY A 125 19.01 -6.73 -1.74
CA GLY A 125 17.97 -7.55 -1.10
C GLY A 125 16.63 -6.84 -0.90
N ARG A 126 16.42 -5.64 -1.46
CA ARG A 126 15.13 -4.94 -1.44
C ARG A 126 14.47 -4.98 -2.82
N HIS A 127 13.15 -5.09 -2.82
CA HIS A 127 12.33 -5.19 -4.03
C HIS A 127 11.30 -4.06 -4.08
N LYS A 128 10.85 -3.73 -5.29
CA LYS A 128 9.69 -2.85 -5.47
C LYS A 128 8.45 -3.53 -4.88
N LEU A 129 7.56 -2.74 -4.29
CA LEU A 129 6.33 -3.20 -3.67
C LEU A 129 5.13 -2.70 -4.47
N VAL A 130 4.19 -3.60 -4.71
CA VAL A 130 2.86 -3.27 -5.23
C VAL A 130 1.87 -3.63 -4.13
N ILE A 131 1.13 -2.63 -3.66
CA ILE A 131 0.12 -2.75 -2.62
C ILE A 131 -1.24 -2.64 -3.32
N LEU A 132 -2.02 -3.69 -3.18
CA LEU A 132 -3.37 -3.80 -3.74
C LEU A 132 -4.35 -3.76 -2.57
N ASP A 133 -4.92 -2.59 -2.29
CA ASP A 133 -5.92 -2.43 -1.24
C ASP A 133 -7.33 -2.75 -1.77
N GLU A 134 -8.19 -3.21 -0.86
CA GLU A 134 -9.53 -3.73 -1.18
C GLU A 134 -9.51 -4.77 -2.32
N ALA A 135 -8.54 -5.69 -2.28
CA ALA A 135 -8.30 -6.61 -3.38
C ALA A 135 -9.49 -7.53 -3.71
N ASP A 136 -10.42 -7.70 -2.78
CA ASP A 136 -11.71 -8.37 -2.97
C ASP A 136 -12.64 -7.65 -3.96
N ARG A 137 -12.41 -6.36 -4.21
CA ARG A 137 -13.13 -5.56 -5.21
C ARG A 137 -12.59 -5.73 -6.63
N PHE A 138 -11.42 -6.35 -6.82
CA PHE A 138 -10.94 -6.64 -8.16
C PHE A 138 -11.82 -7.71 -8.80
N VAL A 139 -12.64 -7.28 -9.75
CA VAL A 139 -13.45 -8.20 -10.56
C VAL A 139 -12.54 -8.97 -11.51
N VAL A 140 -12.62 -10.29 -11.46
CA VAL A 140 -12.17 -11.14 -12.57
C VAL A 140 -13.23 -10.98 -13.65
N ASN A 141 -12.80 -10.55 -14.84
CA ASN A 141 -13.62 -10.43 -16.05
C ASN A 141 -14.74 -11.49 -16.05
N GLN A 142 -16.00 -11.06 -15.87
CA GLN A 142 -17.11 -11.97 -16.12
C GLN A 142 -17.14 -12.22 -17.62
N PRO A 143 -17.22 -13.49 -18.08
CA PRO A 143 -17.45 -13.75 -19.50
C PRO A 143 -18.79 -13.12 -19.88
N ASP A 144 -18.82 -12.40 -21.01
CA ASP A 144 -20.02 -11.77 -21.56
C ASP A 144 -21.18 -12.78 -21.58
N THR A 145 -22.11 -12.67 -20.65
CA THR A 145 -23.40 -13.34 -20.74
C THR A 145 -24.29 -12.49 -21.63
N THR A 146 -24.00 -12.45 -22.93
CA THR A 146 -24.99 -12.03 -23.92
C THR A 146 -26.04 -13.14 -23.95
N PRO A 147 -27.31 -12.91 -23.52
CA PRO A 147 -28.32 -13.93 -23.71
C PRO A 147 -28.56 -14.02 -25.22
N SER A 148 -28.18 -15.14 -25.82
CA SER A 148 -28.55 -15.45 -27.19
C SER A 148 -30.06 -15.64 -27.24
N SER A 149 -30.80 -14.56 -27.50
CA SER A 149 -32.21 -14.63 -27.86
C SER A 149 -32.32 -15.30 -29.23
N ASN A 150 -32.33 -16.63 -29.25
CA ASN A 150 -32.72 -17.34 -30.44
C ASN A 150 -34.24 -17.33 -30.51
N SER A 151 -34.78 -16.33 -31.21
CA SER A 151 -36.18 -16.27 -31.63
C SER A 151 -36.41 -17.41 -32.62
N GLY A 152 -36.79 -18.58 -32.09
CA GLY A 152 -37.28 -19.70 -32.89
C GLY A 152 -38.60 -19.31 -33.56
N HIS A 153 -38.51 -19.04 -34.86
CA HIS A 153 -39.62 -19.20 -35.78
C HIS A 153 -40.05 -20.67 -35.80
N SER A 154 -41.34 -20.95 -35.60
CA SER A 154 -42.21 -21.85 -36.38
C SER A 154 -43.58 -21.92 -35.71
#